data_AF-A0A1P8UEC0-F1
#
_entry.id   AF-A0A1P8UEC0-F1
#
_cell.length_a   1.000
_cell.length_b   1.000
_cell.length_c   1.000
_cell.angle_alpha   90.00
_cell.angle_beta   90.00
_cell.angle_gamma   90.00
#
_symmetry.space_group_name_H-M   'P 1'
#
loop_
_entity.id
_entity.type
_entity.pdbx_description
1 polymer ?
#
loop_
_entity_poly.entity_id
_entity_poly.type
_entity_poly.pdbx_seq_one_letter_code
_entity_poly.pdbx_strand_id
1 'polypeptide(L)'
;MLPDYTPDTRLCERFQEFHDRNQWVFYVPYTGSAEEEARAYGLLFEVLRKKTAIMMITPADPERYVPVYQDALKYRLPTIRHSRLYTSKVPKNNRVYFIEEVEPVRDFYACAGMVIPGGTLSADSTTTPDLVTPILAGKPVLVGPHREDPVVQEAVAADVVRMADDVEGLAEVTRALFADPDAVVEQVAAARAWLEQRG
;
A
#
# COMPACT_ATOMS: atom_id res chain seq x y z
N MET A 1 -4.60 -11.11 -22.40
CA MET A 1 -3.79 -12.04 -21.60
C MET A 1 -3.17 -11.27 -20.45
N LEU A 2 -3.46 -11.67 -19.21
CA LEU A 2 -2.91 -11.00 -18.01
C LEU A 2 -1.38 -11.20 -17.94
N PRO A 3 -0.63 -10.21 -17.42
CA PRO A 3 0.81 -10.36 -17.26
C PRO A 3 1.12 -11.42 -16.21
N ASP A 4 2.21 -12.17 -16.42
CA ASP A 4 2.71 -13.10 -15.40
C ASP A 4 3.17 -12.32 -14.15
N TYR A 5 2.85 -12.85 -12.98
CA TYR A 5 3.22 -12.30 -11.68
C TYR A 5 3.69 -13.44 -10.77
N THR A 6 5.01 -13.53 -10.61
CA THR A 6 5.66 -14.49 -9.71
C THR A 6 6.60 -13.72 -8.79
N PRO A 7 6.12 -13.26 -7.61
CA PRO A 7 6.93 -12.46 -6.69
C PRO A 7 7.91 -13.33 -5.89
N ASP A 8 9.07 -12.78 -5.53
CA ASP A 8 9.95 -13.39 -4.53
C ASP A 8 9.40 -13.15 -3.12
N THR A 9 8.71 -14.16 -2.58
CA THR A 9 8.08 -14.07 -1.25
C THR A 9 9.05 -14.19 -0.09
N ARG A 10 10.35 -14.50 -0.32
CA ARG A 10 11.37 -14.50 0.74
C ARG A 10 11.50 -13.11 1.38
N LEU A 11 11.20 -12.07 0.62
CA LEU A 11 11.16 -10.69 1.11
C LEU A 11 10.12 -10.51 2.23
N CYS A 12 9.03 -11.26 2.21
CA CYS A 12 7.94 -11.15 3.17
C CYS A 12 8.30 -11.71 4.54
N GLU A 13 9.29 -12.62 4.63
CA GLU A 13 9.83 -13.12 5.90
C GLU A 13 10.36 -11.99 6.79
N ARG A 14 10.75 -10.85 6.18
CA ARG A 14 11.20 -9.65 6.91
C ARG A 14 10.10 -9.09 7.82
N PHE A 15 8.83 -9.29 7.47
CA PHE A 15 7.67 -8.80 8.21
C PHE A 15 7.06 -9.88 9.12
N GLN A 16 7.66 -11.06 9.23
CA GLN A 16 7.11 -12.17 10.02
C GLN A 16 6.78 -11.76 11.47
N GLU A 17 7.63 -10.95 12.11
CA GLU A 17 7.35 -10.50 13.49
C GLU A 17 6.09 -9.63 13.60
N PHE A 18 5.74 -8.87 12.56
CA PHE A 18 4.49 -8.12 12.51
C PHE A 18 3.31 -9.09 12.45
N HIS A 19 3.36 -10.09 11.57
CA HIS A 19 2.32 -11.11 11.46
C HIS A 19 2.14 -11.92 12.75
N ASP A 20 3.23 -12.40 13.36
CA ASP A 20 3.21 -13.16 14.62
C ASP A 20 2.57 -12.38 15.77
N ARG A 21 2.69 -11.05 15.74
CA ARG A 21 2.13 -10.14 16.75
C ARG A 21 0.76 -9.59 16.35
N ASN A 22 0.16 -10.09 15.29
CA ASN A 22 -1.08 -9.58 14.72
C ASN A 22 -1.02 -8.05 14.50
N GLN A 23 0.10 -7.55 13.99
CA GLN A 23 0.30 -6.17 13.58
C GLN A 23 0.09 -6.05 12.07
N TRP A 24 -0.45 -4.92 11.63
CA TRP A 24 -0.82 -4.75 10.24
C TRP A 24 0.36 -4.30 9.39
N VAL A 25 0.41 -4.80 8.16
CA VAL A 25 1.39 -4.42 7.15
C VAL A 25 0.59 -3.98 5.93
N PHE A 26 0.67 -2.72 5.53
CA PHE A 26 0.01 -2.21 4.34
C PHE A 26 1.00 -1.46 3.46
N TYR A 27 0.69 -1.34 2.17
CA TYR A 27 1.60 -0.76 1.19
C TYR A 27 0.99 0.42 0.46
N VAL A 28 1.74 1.52 0.38
CA VAL A 28 1.46 2.67 -0.47
C VAL A 28 2.56 2.80 -1.55
N PRO A 29 2.46 2.05 -2.66
CA PRO A 29 3.43 2.09 -3.75
C PRO A 29 3.28 3.34 -4.63
N TYR A 30 4.39 3.77 -5.22
CA TYR A 30 4.50 4.83 -6.22
C TYR A 30 3.73 6.12 -5.88
N THR A 31 3.95 6.69 -4.70
CA THR A 31 3.38 8.02 -4.38
C THR A 31 4.00 9.10 -5.26
N GLY A 32 3.17 9.93 -5.89
CA GLY A 32 3.57 10.85 -6.96
C GLY A 32 3.67 12.33 -6.57
N SER A 33 3.31 12.70 -5.34
CA SER A 33 3.39 14.09 -4.87
C SER A 33 3.60 14.20 -3.36
N ALA A 34 4.02 15.39 -2.92
CA ALA A 34 4.17 15.72 -1.50
C ALA A 34 2.85 15.63 -0.73
N GLU A 35 1.74 16.04 -1.36
CA GLU A 35 0.42 15.97 -0.75
C GLU A 35 -0.04 14.51 -0.60
N GLU A 36 0.30 13.66 -1.57
CA GLU A 36 0.02 12.23 -1.52
C GLU A 36 0.76 11.53 -0.37
N GLU A 37 2.05 11.82 -0.23
CA GLU A 37 2.91 11.28 0.82
C GLU A 37 2.45 11.75 2.21
N ALA A 38 2.05 13.02 2.33
CA ALA A 38 1.48 13.56 3.57
C ALA A 38 0.18 12.84 3.97
N ARG A 39 -0.69 12.52 3.01
CA ARG A 39 -1.91 11.74 3.27
C ARG A 39 -1.61 10.29 3.65
N ALA A 40 -0.61 9.66 3.04
CA ALA A 40 -0.15 8.33 3.43
C ALA A 40 0.34 8.30 4.89
N TYR A 41 1.12 9.31 5.32
CA TYR A 41 1.49 9.44 6.73
C TYR A 41 0.28 9.73 7.63
N GLY A 42 -0.65 10.57 7.20
CA GLY A 42 -1.91 10.83 7.91
C GLY A 42 -2.70 9.54 8.16
N LEU A 43 -2.82 8.69 7.13
CA LEU A 43 -3.45 7.38 7.24
C LEU A 43 -2.74 6.50 8.28
N LEU A 44 -1.41 6.41 8.20
CA LEU A 44 -0.64 5.65 9.18
C LEU A 44 -0.89 6.16 10.60
N PHE A 45 -0.92 7.48 10.81
CA PHE A 45 -1.25 8.05 12.12
C PHE A 45 -2.62 7.60 12.62
N GLU A 46 -3.66 7.71 11.78
CA GLU A 46 -5.02 7.32 12.16
C GLU A 46 -5.16 5.82 12.43
N VAL A 47 -4.46 4.96 11.67
CA VAL A 47 -4.38 3.52 11.97
C VAL A 47 -3.71 3.26 13.32
N LEU A 48 -2.59 3.95 13.59
CA LEU A 48 -1.80 3.77 14.82
C LEU A 48 -2.54 4.17 16.10
N ARG A 49 -3.62 4.94 16.02
CA ARG A 49 -4.48 5.27 17.18
C ARG A 49 -5.18 4.05 17.77
N LYS A 50 -5.42 3.02 16.96
CA LYS A 50 -6.21 1.84 17.35
C LYS A 50 -5.43 0.54 17.23
N LYS A 51 -4.46 0.48 16.31
CA LYS A 51 -3.75 -0.75 15.99
C LYS A 51 -2.30 -0.48 15.65
N THR A 52 -1.39 -1.31 16.16
CA THR A 52 0.01 -1.24 15.70
C THR A 52 0.11 -1.74 14.27
N ALA A 53 0.76 -0.94 13.43
CA ALA A 53 0.96 -1.22 12.02
C ALA A 53 2.33 -0.73 11.54
N ILE A 54 2.73 -1.21 10.37
CA ILE A 54 3.82 -0.67 9.56
C ILE A 54 3.29 -0.36 8.16
N MET A 55 3.63 0.82 7.66
CA MET A 55 3.40 1.21 6.28
C MET A 55 4.68 0.95 5.49
N MET A 56 4.58 0.16 4.43
CA MET A 56 5.55 0.22 3.34
C MET A 56 5.21 1.41 2.46
N ILE A 57 6.21 2.18 2.03
CA ILE A 57 6.00 3.31 1.13
C ILE A 57 7.14 3.40 0.12
N THR A 58 6.78 3.67 -1.14
CA THR A 58 7.71 3.86 -2.25
C THR A 58 7.32 5.12 -3.01
N PRO A 59 8.12 6.19 -2.97
CA PRO A 59 7.89 7.33 -3.86
C PRO A 59 8.16 6.93 -5.32
N ALA A 60 7.38 7.47 -6.27
CA ALA A 60 7.55 7.18 -7.69
C ALA A 60 8.79 7.84 -8.28
N ASP A 61 9.16 9.03 -7.79
CA ASP A 61 10.28 9.83 -8.29
C ASP A 61 11.47 9.78 -7.30
N PRO A 62 12.68 9.41 -7.75
CA PRO A 62 13.90 9.45 -6.94
C PRO A 62 14.17 10.81 -6.26
N GLU A 63 13.76 11.94 -6.86
CA GLU A 63 13.91 13.26 -6.24
C GLU A 63 13.06 13.39 -4.96
N ARG A 64 11.99 12.60 -4.84
CA ARG A 64 11.14 12.54 -3.64
C ARG A 64 11.72 11.67 -2.52
N TYR A 65 12.73 10.84 -2.78
CA TYR A 65 13.23 9.90 -1.77
C TYR A 65 13.72 10.61 -0.50
N VAL A 66 14.49 11.68 -0.65
CA VAL A 66 15.03 12.43 0.49
C VAL A 66 13.91 13.19 1.24
N PRO A 67 13.05 13.99 0.57
CA PRO A 67 11.91 14.64 1.24
C PRO A 67 11.01 13.68 2.01
N VAL A 68 10.58 12.58 1.41
CA VAL A 68 9.64 11.64 2.05
C VAL A 68 10.26 10.97 3.27
N TYR A 69 11.53 10.58 3.16
CA TYR A 69 12.26 10.02 4.29
C TYR A 69 12.40 11.06 5.42
N GLN A 70 12.69 12.32 5.10
CA GLN A 70 12.79 13.40 6.09
C GLN A 70 11.44 13.68 6.78
N ASP A 71 10.32 13.57 6.08
CA ASP A 71 8.99 13.70 6.66
C ASP A 71 8.73 12.62 7.72
N ALA A 72 9.09 11.36 7.46
CA ALA A 72 8.98 10.30 8.47
C ALA A 72 9.75 10.64 9.76
N LEU A 73 10.97 11.20 9.62
CA LEU A 73 11.79 11.63 10.75
C LEU A 73 11.17 12.82 11.50
N LYS A 74 10.67 13.82 10.77
CA LYS A 74 9.95 14.98 11.30
C LYS A 74 8.73 14.55 12.13
N TYR A 75 8.02 13.54 11.64
CA TYR A 75 6.88 12.90 12.29
C TYR A 75 7.26 11.95 13.44
N ARG A 76 8.56 11.77 13.71
CA ARG A 76 9.10 10.86 14.72
C ARG A 76 8.61 9.41 14.55
N LEU A 77 8.33 9.01 13.31
CA LEU A 77 8.00 7.63 12.98
C LEU A 77 9.33 6.86 12.86
N PRO A 78 9.54 5.80 13.66
CA PRO A 78 10.73 4.96 13.48
C PRO A 78 10.69 4.31 12.10
N THR A 79 11.69 4.64 11.28
CA THR A 79 11.73 4.30 9.85
C THR A 79 12.95 3.45 9.57
N ILE A 80 12.76 2.39 8.79
CA ILE A 80 13.84 1.60 8.23
C ILE A 80 13.86 1.74 6.72
N ARG A 81 15.05 1.91 6.14
CA ARG A 81 15.24 1.96 4.69
C ARG A 81 15.55 0.57 4.18
N HIS A 82 14.88 0.15 3.11
CA HIS A 82 15.09 -1.14 2.47
C HIS A 82 16.57 -1.36 2.13
N SER A 83 17.17 -0.37 1.46
CA SER A 83 18.58 -0.34 1.03
C SER A 83 19.60 -0.44 2.17
N ARG A 84 19.18 -0.20 3.43
CA ARG A 84 20.05 -0.21 4.62
C ARG A 84 19.64 -1.27 5.65
N LEU A 85 18.76 -2.19 5.27
CA LEU A 85 18.36 -3.27 6.16
C LEU A 85 19.43 -4.37 6.14
N TYR A 86 20.31 -4.34 7.13
CA TYR A 86 21.36 -5.35 7.32
C TYR A 86 20.89 -6.60 8.11
N THR A 87 19.69 -6.55 8.70
CA THR A 87 19.10 -7.65 9.47
C THR A 87 18.08 -8.41 8.62
N SER A 88 17.89 -9.70 8.88
CA SER A 88 16.91 -10.51 8.15
C SER A 88 15.45 -10.13 8.45
N LYS A 89 15.19 -9.35 9.52
CA LYS A 89 13.84 -8.97 9.96
C LYS A 89 13.74 -7.48 10.24
N VAL A 90 12.55 -6.92 10.00
CA VAL A 90 12.20 -5.54 10.38
C VAL A 90 11.91 -5.51 11.88
N PRO A 91 12.58 -4.66 12.68
CA PRO A 91 12.27 -4.55 14.09
C PRO A 91 10.83 -4.06 14.31
N LYS A 92 10.08 -4.74 15.19
CA LYS A 92 8.66 -4.46 15.51
C LYS A 92 8.31 -3.02 15.91
N ASN A 93 9.30 -2.21 16.28
CA ASN A 93 9.09 -0.82 16.70
C ASN A 93 9.10 0.15 15.50
N ASN A 94 9.45 -0.31 14.31
CA ASN A 94 9.33 0.48 13.08
C ASN A 94 7.87 0.65 12.67
N ARG A 95 7.59 1.81 12.08
CA ARG A 95 6.26 2.22 11.59
C ARG A 95 6.28 2.51 10.10
N VAL A 96 7.45 2.78 9.54
CA VAL A 96 7.63 3.01 8.11
C VAL A 96 8.74 2.11 7.60
N TYR A 97 8.45 1.37 6.54
CA TYR A 97 9.42 0.64 5.74
C TYR A 97 9.58 1.38 4.41
N PHE A 98 10.69 2.09 4.27
CA PHE A 98 10.95 3.01 3.17
C PHE A 98 11.71 2.30 2.04
N ILE A 99 11.15 2.30 0.83
CA ILE A 99 11.71 1.60 -0.33
C ILE A 99 12.17 2.64 -1.36
N GLU A 100 13.45 2.59 -1.73
CA GLU A 100 14.12 3.54 -2.63
C GLU A 100 14.62 2.79 -3.87
N GLU A 101 13.71 2.14 -4.58
CA GLU A 101 14.05 1.29 -5.71
C GLU A 101 13.30 1.71 -6.97
N VAL A 102 14.02 1.67 -8.09
CA VAL A 102 13.47 1.90 -9.43
C VAL A 102 12.84 0.61 -9.98
N GLU A 103 13.34 -0.57 -9.59
CA GLU A 103 12.88 -1.93 -9.96
C GLU A 103 13.32 -2.97 -8.89
N PRO A 104 12.60 -4.09 -8.62
CA PRO A 104 11.17 -4.35 -8.75
C PRO A 104 10.45 -4.28 -7.39
N VAL A 105 9.69 -3.20 -7.22
CA VAL A 105 8.65 -2.98 -6.19
C VAL A 105 7.60 -4.10 -6.11
N ARG A 106 7.47 -4.89 -7.19
CA ARG A 106 6.46 -5.95 -7.38
C ARG A 106 6.44 -7.00 -6.26
N ASP A 107 7.58 -7.32 -5.67
CA ASP A 107 7.68 -8.33 -4.60
C ASP A 107 7.02 -7.84 -3.29
N PHE A 108 7.06 -6.53 -3.01
CA PHE A 108 6.46 -5.97 -1.80
C PHE A 108 4.95 -6.04 -1.78
N TYR A 109 4.30 -6.04 -2.95
CA TYR A 109 2.85 -6.24 -3.02
C TYR A 109 2.45 -7.55 -2.34
N ALA A 110 3.20 -8.64 -2.55
CA ALA A 110 2.92 -9.93 -1.94
C ALA A 110 3.01 -9.92 -0.40
N CYS A 111 3.79 -8.99 0.16
CA CYS A 111 4.01 -8.88 1.61
C CYS A 111 2.96 -8.04 2.33
N ALA A 112 2.17 -7.26 1.58
CA ALA A 112 1.12 -6.43 2.16
C ALA A 112 -0.11 -7.26 2.54
N GLY A 113 -0.82 -6.84 3.59
CA GLY A 113 -2.19 -7.26 3.85
C GLY A 113 -3.22 -6.48 3.02
N MET A 114 -2.86 -5.27 2.57
CA MET A 114 -3.68 -4.39 1.73
C MET A 114 -2.78 -3.38 1.01
N VAL A 115 -3.21 -2.94 -0.18
CA VAL A 115 -2.48 -1.97 -1.00
C VAL A 115 -3.33 -0.73 -1.30
N ILE A 116 -2.70 0.44 -1.22
CA ILE A 116 -3.27 1.73 -1.59
C ILE A 116 -2.45 2.31 -2.73
N PRO A 117 -2.91 2.19 -3.98
CA PRO A 117 -2.15 2.65 -5.13
C PRO A 117 -1.85 4.15 -5.03
N GLY A 118 -0.60 4.54 -5.29
CA GLY A 118 -0.27 5.93 -5.59
C GLY A 118 -1.04 6.43 -6.81
N GLY A 119 -1.14 7.74 -6.96
CA GLY A 119 -2.08 8.36 -7.89
C GLY A 119 -3.53 8.38 -7.40
N THR A 120 -3.84 7.89 -6.19
CA THR A 120 -5.23 7.85 -5.69
C THR A 120 -5.47 8.68 -4.45
N LEU A 121 -4.42 9.04 -3.68
CA LEU A 121 -4.63 9.80 -2.46
C LEU A 121 -4.72 11.30 -2.71
N SER A 122 -4.18 11.81 -3.83
CA SER A 122 -4.15 13.24 -4.13
C SER A 122 -4.34 13.55 -5.62
N ALA A 123 -5.00 14.66 -5.90
CA ALA A 123 -5.23 15.14 -7.28
C ALA A 123 -3.99 15.78 -7.92
N ASP A 124 -2.99 16.15 -7.12
CA ASP A 124 -1.70 16.67 -7.62
C ASP A 124 -0.68 15.55 -7.92
N SER A 125 -1.07 14.28 -7.75
CA SER A 125 -0.18 13.16 -8.02
C SER A 125 0.11 13.03 -9.51
N THR A 126 1.39 12.82 -9.83
CA THR A 126 1.86 12.63 -11.21
C THR A 126 1.86 11.16 -11.64
N THR A 127 1.45 10.25 -10.74
CA THR A 127 1.53 8.81 -10.96
C THR A 127 0.20 8.25 -11.45
N THR A 128 0.26 7.39 -12.47
CA THR A 128 -0.89 6.57 -12.89
C THR A 128 -1.09 5.40 -11.90
N PRO A 129 -2.29 5.24 -11.32
CA PRO A 129 -2.56 4.15 -10.38
C PRO A 129 -2.36 2.75 -10.97
N ASP A 130 -1.63 1.89 -10.24
CA ASP A 130 -1.51 0.47 -10.56
C ASP A 130 -2.49 -0.37 -9.72
N LEU A 131 -3.56 -0.84 -10.36
CA LEU A 131 -4.49 -1.82 -9.78
C LEU A 131 -4.13 -3.26 -10.14
N VAL A 132 -3.36 -3.47 -11.20
CA VAL A 132 -3.12 -4.80 -11.78
C VAL A 132 -2.22 -5.62 -10.86
N THR A 133 -1.06 -5.07 -10.47
CA THR A 133 -0.10 -5.78 -9.62
C THR A 133 -0.67 -6.21 -8.26
N PRO A 134 -1.37 -5.37 -7.48
CA PRO A 134 -1.93 -5.82 -6.21
C PRO A 134 -3.01 -6.89 -6.36
N ILE A 135 -3.86 -6.81 -7.40
CA ILE A 135 -4.90 -7.83 -7.64
C ILE A 135 -4.25 -9.16 -8.03
N LEU A 136 -3.23 -9.15 -8.90
CA LEU A 136 -2.46 -10.36 -9.24
C LEU A 136 -1.72 -10.93 -8.02
N ALA A 137 -1.30 -10.07 -7.10
CA ALA A 137 -0.72 -10.47 -5.81
C ALA A 137 -1.75 -10.98 -4.79
N GLY A 138 -3.03 -11.03 -5.16
CA GLY A 138 -4.12 -11.47 -4.29
C GLY A 138 -4.37 -10.53 -3.12
N LYS A 139 -4.13 -9.23 -3.29
CA LYS A 139 -4.25 -8.23 -2.22
C LYS A 139 -5.48 -7.35 -2.41
N PRO A 140 -6.23 -7.06 -1.33
CA PRO A 140 -7.31 -6.09 -1.41
C PRO A 140 -6.74 -4.71 -1.71
N VAL A 141 -7.46 -3.98 -2.56
CA VAL A 141 -7.10 -2.63 -2.99
C VAL A 141 -8.06 -1.63 -2.36
N LEU A 142 -7.49 -0.58 -1.78
CA LEU A 142 -8.21 0.58 -1.26
C LEU A 142 -7.75 1.83 -2.02
N VAL A 143 -8.67 2.50 -2.70
CA VAL A 143 -8.38 3.73 -3.45
C VAL A 143 -8.76 4.98 -2.65
N GLY A 144 -7.90 6.00 -2.71
CA GLY A 144 -8.13 7.29 -2.09
C GLY A 144 -9.14 8.18 -2.83
N PRO A 145 -9.31 9.44 -2.39
CA PRO A 145 -10.29 10.38 -2.94
C PRO A 145 -10.09 10.75 -4.40
N HIS A 146 -8.87 10.67 -4.91
CA HIS A 146 -8.60 10.98 -6.32
C HIS A 146 -8.81 9.72 -7.17
N ARG A 147 -9.89 9.73 -7.96
CA ARG A 147 -10.37 8.59 -8.74
C ARG A 147 -10.73 9.00 -10.18
N GLU A 148 -9.95 9.90 -10.76
CA GLU A 148 -10.20 10.36 -12.14
C GLU A 148 -9.64 9.41 -13.19
N ASP A 149 -8.68 8.56 -12.81
CA ASP A 149 -8.16 7.52 -13.69
C ASP A 149 -9.30 6.58 -14.14
N PRO A 150 -9.48 6.35 -15.46
CA PRO A 150 -10.58 5.53 -15.98
C PRO A 150 -10.60 4.11 -15.40
N VAL A 151 -9.43 3.50 -15.18
CA VAL A 151 -9.33 2.13 -14.67
C VAL A 151 -9.78 2.10 -13.20
N VAL A 152 -9.47 3.15 -12.43
CA VAL A 152 -9.97 3.31 -11.06
C VAL A 152 -11.48 3.49 -11.03
N GLN A 153 -12.04 4.32 -11.91
CA GLN A 153 -13.49 4.53 -12.00
C GLN A 153 -14.24 3.25 -12.35
N GLU A 154 -13.73 2.48 -13.31
CA GLU A 154 -14.31 1.20 -13.72
C GLU A 154 -14.24 0.16 -12.60
N ALA A 155 -13.12 0.09 -11.87
CA ALA A 155 -12.97 -0.81 -10.74
C ALA A 155 -13.90 -0.45 -9.57
N VAL A 156 -14.09 0.84 -9.32
CA VAL A 156 -15.04 1.37 -8.34
C VAL A 156 -16.48 1.05 -8.76
N ALA A 157 -16.84 1.29 -10.03
CA ALA A 157 -18.17 1.00 -10.55
C ALA A 157 -18.50 -0.50 -10.54
N ALA A 158 -17.48 -1.35 -10.64
CA ALA A 158 -17.62 -2.81 -10.55
C ALA A 158 -17.61 -3.35 -9.11
N ASP A 159 -17.47 -2.50 -8.09
CA ASP A 159 -17.36 -2.87 -6.66
C ASP A 159 -16.24 -3.88 -6.35
N VAL A 160 -15.13 -3.80 -7.10
CA VAL A 160 -13.97 -4.69 -6.92
C VAL A 160 -12.83 -4.09 -6.10
N VAL A 161 -12.92 -2.80 -5.79
CA VAL A 161 -12.00 -2.09 -4.88
C VAL A 161 -12.79 -1.41 -3.79
N ARG A 162 -12.18 -1.20 -2.62
CA ARG A 162 -12.75 -0.32 -1.60
C ARG A 162 -12.31 1.12 -1.86
N MET A 163 -13.10 2.08 -1.39
CA MET A 163 -12.83 3.50 -1.58
C MET A 163 -13.10 4.29 -0.30
N ALA A 164 -12.42 5.42 -0.14
CA ALA A 164 -12.74 6.41 0.89
C ALA A 164 -12.39 7.83 0.40
N ASP A 165 -13.03 8.83 1.00
CA ASP A 165 -12.96 10.23 0.56
C ASP A 165 -11.91 11.07 1.30
N ASP A 166 -11.40 10.56 2.41
CA ASP A 166 -10.41 11.24 3.23
C ASP A 166 -9.58 10.25 4.04
N VAL A 167 -8.62 10.78 4.80
CA VAL A 167 -7.69 10.01 5.64
C VAL A 167 -8.42 9.24 6.75
N GLU A 168 -9.49 9.79 7.32
CA GLU A 168 -10.25 9.14 8.39
C GLU A 168 -11.02 7.94 7.83
N GLY A 169 -11.71 8.13 6.71
CA GLY A 169 -12.39 7.07 5.98
C GLY A 169 -11.44 5.99 5.49
N LEU A 170 -10.26 6.36 4.97
CA LEU A 170 -9.23 5.40 4.59
C LEU A 170 -8.81 4.53 5.79
N ALA A 171 -8.66 5.14 6.97
CA ALA A 171 -8.29 4.41 8.17
C ALA A 171 -9.41 3.49 8.67
N GLU A 172 -10.68 3.90 8.58
CA GLU A 172 -11.83 3.03 8.91
C GLU A 172 -11.95 1.84 7.95
N VAL A 173 -11.83 2.08 6.64
CA VAL A 173 -11.87 1.00 5.65
C VAL A 173 -10.69 0.05 5.81
N THR A 174 -9.49 0.58 6.11
CA THR A 174 -8.32 -0.24 6.47
C THR A 174 -8.64 -1.14 7.66
N ARG A 175 -9.22 -0.59 8.75
CA ARG A 175 -9.59 -1.37 9.93
C ARG A 175 -10.60 -2.47 9.59
N ALA A 176 -11.62 -2.15 8.78
CA ALA A 176 -12.64 -3.11 8.36
C ALA A 176 -12.02 -4.27 7.57
N LEU A 177 -11.16 -3.98 6.59
CA LEU A 177 -10.49 -5.00 5.77
C LEU A 177 -9.61 -5.93 6.62
N PHE A 178 -8.84 -5.39 7.55
CA PHE A 178 -8.01 -6.23 8.42
C PHE A 178 -8.81 -6.98 9.51
N ALA A 179 -10.05 -6.60 9.77
CA ALA A 179 -10.93 -7.27 10.73
C ALA A 179 -11.78 -8.38 10.11
N ASP A 180 -11.93 -8.41 8.79
CA ASP A 180 -12.81 -9.33 8.07
C ASP A 180 -12.06 -10.05 6.92
N PRO A 181 -11.36 -11.15 7.22
CA PRO A 181 -10.64 -11.94 6.21
C PRO A 181 -11.54 -12.50 5.11
N ASP A 182 -12.79 -12.82 5.42
CA ASP A 182 -13.72 -13.39 4.44
C ASP A 182 -14.10 -12.33 3.40
N ALA A 183 -14.42 -11.11 3.84
CA ALA A 183 -14.66 -9.98 2.94
C ALA A 183 -13.43 -9.65 2.06
N VAL A 184 -12.21 -9.83 2.58
CA VAL A 184 -10.98 -9.68 1.80
C VAL A 184 -10.88 -10.75 0.70
N VAL A 185 -11.16 -12.01 1.02
CA VAL A 185 -11.15 -13.12 0.04
C VAL A 185 -12.16 -12.86 -1.07
N GLU A 186 -13.38 -12.45 -0.73
CA GLU A 186 -14.42 -12.11 -1.69
C GLU A 186 -14.00 -10.95 -2.61
N GLN A 187 -13.48 -9.87 -2.03
CA GLN A 187 -13.02 -8.71 -2.81
C GLN A 187 -11.89 -9.10 -3.78
N VAL A 188 -10.90 -9.86 -3.32
CA VAL A 188 -9.77 -10.29 -4.15
C VAL A 188 -10.24 -11.20 -5.29
N ALA A 189 -11.17 -12.12 -5.02
CA ALA A 189 -11.74 -12.98 -6.05
C ALA A 189 -12.50 -12.17 -7.12
N ALA A 190 -13.33 -11.21 -6.68
CA ALA A 190 -14.07 -10.32 -7.58
C ALA A 190 -13.14 -9.46 -8.43
N ALA A 191 -12.11 -8.86 -7.83
CA ALA A 191 -11.12 -8.05 -8.53
C ALA A 191 -10.32 -8.86 -9.55
N ARG A 192 -9.97 -10.11 -9.22
CA ARG A 192 -9.29 -11.01 -10.15
C ARG A 192 -10.17 -11.36 -11.34
N ALA A 193 -11.43 -11.72 -11.10
CA ALA A 193 -12.38 -12.02 -12.18
C ALA A 193 -12.61 -10.80 -13.08
N TRP A 194 -12.68 -9.59 -12.51
CA TRP A 194 -12.79 -8.34 -13.27
C TRP A 194 -11.57 -8.09 -14.16
N LEU A 195 -10.35 -8.31 -13.66
CA LEU A 195 -9.14 -8.21 -14.48
C LEU A 195 -9.14 -9.22 -15.63
N GLU A 196 -9.54 -10.46 -15.37
CA GLU A 196 -9.60 -11.53 -16.38
C GLU A 196 -10.60 -11.22 -17.49
N GLN A 197 -11.70 -10.50 -17.20
CA GLN A 197 -12.69 -10.08 -18.20
C GLN A 197 -12.22 -8.87 -19.03
N ARG A 198 -11.28 -8.08 -18.52
CA ARG A 198 -10.74 -6.91 -19.22
C ARG A 198 -9.58 -7.21 -20.17
N GLY A 199 -8.86 -8.31 -19.93
CA GLY A 199 -7.60 -8.66 -20.62
C GLY A 199 -7.75 -9.71 -21.71
#